data_AF-W4AP97-F1
#
_entry.id   AF-W4AP97-F1
#
_cell.length_a   1.000
_cell.length_b   1.000
_cell.length_c   1.000
_cell.angle_alpha   90.00
_cell.angle_beta   90.00
_cell.angle_gamma   90.00
#
_symmetry.space_group_name_H-M   'P 1'
#
loop_
_entity.id
_entity.type
_entity.pdbx_description
1 polymer ?
#
loop_
_entity_poly.entity_id
_entity_poly.type
_entity_poly.pdbx_seq_one_letter_code
_entity_poly.pdbx_strand_id
1 'polypeptide(L)'
;MLENSSKTTFTMSRKNGETTLSVAINNGSDEEKNINMVVKDSANGNVLPSVIDGTAIDNGVTLEPKAIKNMVIDTTNAIGQILVEMAGAGRMTMRQKSSSSGGKTSNIIELILK
;
A
#
# COMPACT_ATOMS: atom_id res chain seq x y z
N MET A 1 -21.38 -17.08 -2.70
CA MET A 1 -20.05 -17.20 -2.07
C MET A 1 -19.63 -15.81 -1.64
N LEU A 2 -19.31 -15.60 -0.37
CA LEU A 2 -18.70 -14.33 0.06
C LEU A 2 -17.30 -14.27 -0.56
N GLU A 3 -17.07 -13.32 -1.46
CA GLU A 3 -15.74 -13.08 -2.02
C GLU A 3 -14.82 -12.61 -0.89
N ASN A 4 -13.81 -13.43 -0.56
CA ASN A 4 -12.78 -13.10 0.41
C ASN A 4 -11.77 -12.08 -0.21
N SER A 5 -12.27 -10.95 -0.69
CA SER A 5 -11.48 -9.94 -1.38
C SER A 5 -10.95 -8.88 -0.41
N SER A 6 -9.67 -8.54 -0.56
CA SER A 6 -9.13 -7.31 -0.02
C SER A 6 -8.91 -6.35 -1.18
N LYS A 7 -9.13 -5.05 -0.98
CA LYS A 7 -8.80 -4.04 -1.98
C LYS A 7 -7.70 -3.17 -1.43
N THR A 8 -6.56 -3.17 -2.12
CA THR A 8 -5.48 -2.22 -1.85
C THR A 8 -5.58 -1.07 -2.86
N THR A 9 -5.26 0.15 -2.45
CA THR A 9 -5.15 1.31 -3.34
C THR A 9 -3.88 2.06 -2.99
N PHE A 10 -3.06 2.32 -4.00
CA PHE A 10 -1.83 3.09 -3.87
C PHE A 10 -2.10 4.49 -4.39
N THR A 11 -1.57 5.50 -3.72
CA THR A 11 -1.69 6.89 -4.17
C THR A 11 -0.39 7.59 -3.88
N MET A 12 0.28 8.05 -4.93
CA MET A 12 1.45 8.91 -4.79
C MET A 12 0.99 10.36 -4.78
N SER A 13 1.43 11.14 -3.81
CA SER A 13 1.18 12.58 -3.76
C SER A 13 2.49 13.33 -3.58
N ARG A 14 2.60 14.49 -4.24
CA ARG A 14 3.73 15.40 -4.10
C ARG A 14 3.20 16.78 -3.75
N LYS A 15 3.64 17.35 -2.64
CA LYS A 15 3.25 18.69 -2.17
C LYS A 15 4.43 19.36 -1.50
N ASN A 16 4.73 20.60 -1.87
CA ASN A 16 5.81 21.39 -1.27
C ASN A 16 7.20 20.71 -1.24
N GLY A 17 7.50 19.85 -2.21
CA GLY A 17 8.76 19.09 -2.26
C GLY A 17 8.72 17.75 -1.53
N GLU A 18 7.75 17.55 -0.63
CA GLU A 18 7.50 16.29 0.05
C GLU A 18 6.77 15.32 -0.89
N THR A 19 7.19 14.07 -0.89
CA THR A 19 6.57 12.99 -1.66
C THR A 19 6.11 11.91 -0.70
N THR A 20 4.84 11.50 -0.82
CA THR A 20 4.23 10.47 0.04
C THR A 20 3.56 9.41 -0.81
N LEU A 21 3.74 8.14 -0.40
CA LEU A 21 2.98 7.02 -0.90
C LEU A 21 1.93 6.63 0.15
N SER A 22 0.66 6.81 -0.17
CA SER A 22 -0.45 6.29 0.65
C SER A 22 -0.89 4.93 0.13
N VAL A 23 -1.13 4.00 1.05
CA VAL A 23 -1.62 2.65 0.77
C VAL A 23 -2.85 2.38 1.63
N ALA A 24 -4.02 2.42 1.02
CA ALA A 24 -5.27 2.06 1.67
C ALA A 24 -5.54 0.58 1.46
N ILE A 25 -5.73 -0.18 2.55
CA ILE A 25 -6.07 -1.61 2.49
C ILE A 25 -7.44 -1.81 3.14
N ASN A 26 -8.37 -2.37 2.38
CA ASN A 26 -9.71 -2.74 2.82
C ASN A 26 -9.77 -4.27 2.95
N ASN A 27 -10.00 -4.76 4.18
CA ASN A 27 -10.34 -6.14 4.44
C ASN A 27 -11.87 -6.32 4.40
N GLY A 28 -12.41 -6.67 3.23
CA GLY A 28 -13.85 -6.93 3.07
C GLY A 28 -14.32 -8.26 3.65
N SER A 29 -13.43 -9.07 4.21
CA SER A 29 -13.73 -10.41 4.72
C SER A 29 -14.22 -10.40 6.16
N ASP A 30 -14.80 -11.53 6.58
CA ASP A 30 -15.20 -11.79 7.98
C ASP A 30 -14.04 -12.39 8.81
N GLU A 31 -12.84 -12.49 8.23
CA GLU A 31 -11.65 -13.06 8.84
C GLU A 31 -10.58 -11.99 9.06
N GLU A 32 -9.77 -12.14 10.10
CA GLU A 32 -8.57 -11.33 10.28
C GLU A 32 -7.56 -11.61 9.17
N LYS A 33 -6.87 -10.57 8.69
CA LYS A 33 -5.80 -10.71 7.71
C LYS A 33 -4.52 -10.04 8.18
N ASN A 34 -3.45 -10.81 8.19
CA ASN A 34 -2.10 -10.30 8.39
C ASN A 34 -1.48 -10.00 7.02
N ILE A 35 -1.13 -8.74 6.80
CA ILE A 35 -0.47 -8.30 5.58
C ILE A 35 0.91 -7.76 5.95
N ASN A 36 1.94 -8.45 5.46
CA ASN A 36 3.30 -7.96 5.53
C ASN A 36 3.55 -7.09 4.31
N MET A 37 3.95 -5.85 4.56
CA MET A 37 4.27 -4.87 3.55
C MET A 37 5.57 -4.19 3.91
N VAL A 38 6.52 -4.23 2.98
CA VAL A 38 7.80 -3.54 3.12
C VAL A 38 7.93 -2.60 1.93
N VAL A 39 8.26 -1.34 2.23
CA VAL A 39 8.52 -0.33 1.21
C VAL A 39 9.95 0.13 1.34
N LYS A 40 10.71 0.02 0.24
CA LYS A 40 12.14 0.32 0.22
C LYS A 40 12.53 1.15 -0.98
N ASP A 41 13.60 1.93 -0.83
CA ASP A 41 14.29 2.56 -1.94
C ASP A 41 15.03 1.48 -2.74
N SER A 42 14.76 1.40 -4.04
CA SER A 42 15.35 0.39 -4.93
C SER A 42 16.86 0.56 -5.12
N ALA A 43 17.39 1.76 -4.92
CA ALA A 43 18.79 2.08 -5.21
C ALA A 43 19.74 1.59 -4.10
N ASN A 44 19.31 1.70 -2.84
CA ASN A 44 20.12 1.34 -1.67
C ASN A 44 19.48 0.25 -0.79
N GLY A 45 18.23 -0.14 -1.05
CA GLY A 45 17.50 -1.15 -0.28
C GLY A 45 16.97 -0.68 1.07
N ASN A 46 17.13 0.60 1.41
CA ASN A 46 16.71 1.14 2.70
C ASN A 46 15.19 1.13 2.83
N VAL A 47 14.71 0.63 3.97
CA VAL A 47 13.28 0.67 4.32
C VAL A 47 12.88 2.12 4.56
N LEU A 48 11.75 2.52 3.97
CA LEU A 48 11.21 3.87 4.10
C LEU A 48 10.30 3.95 5.33
N PRO A 49 10.35 5.06 6.10
CA PRO A 49 9.48 5.25 7.26
C PRO A 49 8.00 5.17 6.86
N SER A 50 7.24 4.40 7.64
CA SER A 50 5.81 4.21 7.39
C SER A 50 4.99 4.33 8.67
N VAL A 51 3.78 4.87 8.52
CA VAL A 51 2.84 5.10 9.63
C VAL A 51 1.44 4.61 9.28
N ILE A 52 0.72 4.07 10.26
CA ILE A 52 -0.71 3.79 10.22
C ILE A 52 -1.38 4.50 11.39
N ASP A 53 -2.43 5.27 11.12
CA ASP A 53 -3.18 6.00 12.14
C ASP A 53 -2.27 6.83 13.08
N GLY A 54 -1.18 7.38 12.54
CA GLY A 54 -0.18 8.17 13.27
C GLY A 54 0.86 7.36 14.05
N THR A 55 0.80 6.03 14.01
CA THR A 55 1.75 5.13 14.67
C THR A 55 2.75 4.59 13.67
N ALA A 56 4.05 4.66 14.00
CA ALA A 56 5.10 4.06 13.18
C ALA A 56 4.96 2.54 13.14
N ILE A 57 5.20 1.95 11.97
CA ILE A 57 5.18 0.50 11.76
C ILE A 57 6.45 0.09 11.00
N ASP A 58 6.93 -1.12 11.29
CA ASP A 58 8.15 -1.62 10.66
C ASP A 58 7.84 -2.39 9.36
N ASN A 59 6.93 -3.39 9.40
CA ASN A 59 6.89 -4.40 8.32
C ASN A 59 5.47 -4.89 7.92
N GLY A 60 4.40 -4.42 8.55
CA GLY A 60 3.08 -4.98 8.31
C GLY A 60 1.98 -4.47 9.23
N VAL A 61 0.76 -4.94 8.96
CA VAL A 61 -0.44 -4.58 9.69
C VAL A 61 -1.39 -5.78 9.79
N THR A 62 -1.98 -5.94 10.97
CA THR A 62 -3.13 -6.83 11.19
C THR A 62 -4.41 -6.06 10.86
N LEU A 63 -5.20 -6.61 9.95
CA LEU A 63 -6.48 -6.06 9.54
C LEU A 63 -7.60 -6.86 10.17
N GLU A 64 -8.34 -6.20 11.05
CA GLU A 64 -9.59 -6.72 11.59
C GLU A 64 -10.60 -7.03 10.47
N PRO A 65 -11.56 -7.95 10.71
CA PRO A 65 -12.69 -8.17 9.81
C PRO A 65 -13.40 -6.87 9.46
N LYS A 66 -13.75 -6.69 8.18
CA LYS A 66 -14.46 -5.51 7.65
C LYS A 66 -13.77 -4.16 7.90
N ALA A 67 -12.48 -4.14 8.21
CA ALA A 67 -11.73 -2.91 8.48
C ALA A 67 -11.07 -2.30 7.25
N ILE A 68 -10.86 -0.97 7.30
CA ILE A 68 -10.07 -0.22 6.34
C ILE A 68 -8.94 0.48 7.10
N LYS A 69 -7.70 0.29 6.66
CA LYS A 69 -6.51 0.95 7.21
C LYS A 69 -5.82 1.75 6.12
N ASN A 70 -5.30 2.93 6.47
CA ASN A 70 -4.52 3.76 5.56
C ASN A 70 -3.08 3.90 6.08
N MET A 71 -2.14 3.32 5.33
CA MET A 71 -0.71 3.45 5.58
C MET A 71 -0.18 4.64 4.79
N VAL A 72 0.66 5.47 5.41
CA VAL A 72 1.36 6.57 4.75
C VAL A 72 2.84 6.30 4.86
N ILE A 73 3.54 6.34 3.73
CA ILE A 73 4.99 6.16 3.63
C ILE A 73 5.58 7.48 3.14
N ASP A 74 6.57 7.98 3.88
CA ASP A 74 7.37 9.13 3.43
C ASP A 74 8.40 8.64 2.42
N THR A 75 8.32 9.16 1.21
CA THR A 75 9.20 8.81 0.09
C THR A 75 10.04 10.00 -0.37
N THR A 76 10.03 11.10 0.40
CA THR A 76 10.70 12.35 0.06
C THR A 76 12.20 12.17 -0.18
N ASN A 77 12.83 11.27 0.58
CA ASN A 77 14.27 10.98 0.50
C ASN A 77 14.59 9.75 -0.36
N ALA A 78 13.61 9.15 -1.04
CA ALA A 78 13.88 8.06 -1.97
C ALA A 78 14.66 8.62 -3.18
N ILE A 79 15.85 8.07 -3.43
CA ILE A 79 16.74 8.52 -4.50
C ILE A 79 16.56 7.71 -5.80
N GLY A 80 15.89 6.56 -5.71
CA GLY A 80 15.62 5.64 -6.82
C GLY A 80 14.14 5.37 -7.06
N GLN A 81 13.84 4.15 -7.53
CA GLN A 81 12.47 3.65 -7.61
C GLN A 81 12.02 3.23 -6.21
N ILE A 82 10.71 3.18 -5.99
CA ILE A 82 10.13 2.66 -4.75
C ILE A 82 9.66 1.24 -5.02
N LEU A 83 10.18 0.28 -4.25
CA LEU A 83 9.74 -1.10 -4.29
C LEU A 83 8.75 -1.32 -3.16
N VAL A 84 7.57 -1.84 -3.51
CA VAL A 84 6.55 -2.30 -2.55
C VAL A 84 6.48 -3.81 -2.64
N GLU A 85 6.87 -4.48 -1.57
CA GLU A 85 6.77 -5.94 -1.44
C GLU A 85 5.61 -6.27 -0.51
N MET A 86 4.69 -7.10 -1.00
CA MET A 86 3.55 -7.60 -0.23
C MET A 86 3.57 -9.12 -0.21
N ALA A 87 3.44 -9.69 0.97
CA ALA A 87 3.32 -11.14 1.15
C ALA A 87 1.98 -11.49 1.82
N GLY A 88 1.32 -12.53 1.30
CA GLY A 88 0.09 -13.10 1.85
C GLY A 88 -0.08 -14.56 1.44
N ALA A 89 -0.75 -15.36 2.26
CA ALA A 89 -1.10 -16.75 1.93
C ALA A 89 -2.28 -16.74 0.95
N GLY A 90 -2.05 -17.06 -0.34
CA GLY A 90 -3.12 -17.16 -1.33
C GLY A 90 -2.67 -16.91 -2.77
N ARG A 91 -3.60 -17.04 -3.72
CA ARG A 91 -3.36 -16.65 -5.12
C ARG A 91 -3.59 -15.14 -5.24
N MET A 92 -2.57 -14.41 -5.70
CA MET A 92 -2.64 -12.95 -5.86
C MET A 92 -2.97 -12.58 -7.31
N THR A 93 -4.07 -11.85 -7.52
CA THR A 93 -4.35 -11.17 -8.79
C THR A 93 -4.08 -9.68 -8.64
N MET A 94 -3.21 -9.13 -9.48
CA MET A 94 -2.90 -7.70 -9.53
C MET A 94 -3.61 -7.07 -10.73
N ARG A 95 -4.37 -5.99 -10.50
CA ARG A 95 -4.96 -5.16 -11.55
C ARG A 95 -4.51 -3.72 -11.35
N GLN A 96 -3.75 -3.20 -12.31
CA GLN A 96 -3.37 -1.78 -12.33
C GLN A 96 -4.34 -1.00 -13.23
N LYS A 97 -4.84 0.12 -12.72
CA LYS A 97 -5.54 1.16 -13.49
C LYS A 97 -4.79 2.47 -13.33
N SER A 98 -4.31 3.00 -14.44
CA SER A 98 -3.68 4.32 -14.48
C SER A 98 -4.66 5.34 -15.06
N SER A 99 -4.72 6.53 -14.47
CA SER A 99 -5.41 7.69 -15.03
C SER A 99 -4.55 8.93 -14.85
N SER A 100 -4.53 9.81 -15.85
CA SER A 100 -3.89 11.12 -15.75
C SER A 100 -4.91 12.23 -16.05
N SER A 101 -4.93 13.27 -15.23
CA SER A 101 -5.73 14.48 -15.46
C SER A 101 -5.04 15.68 -14.81
N GLY A 102 -4.87 16.77 -15.56
CA GLY A 102 -4.32 18.03 -15.05
C GLY A 102 -2.92 17.91 -14.41
N GLY A 103 -2.05 17.04 -14.94
CA GLY A 103 -0.70 16.82 -14.40
C GLY A 103 -0.63 15.91 -13.16
N LYS A 104 -1.76 15.36 -12.70
CA LYS A 104 -1.80 14.36 -11.62
C LYS A 104 -1.92 12.96 -12.22
N THR A 105 -0.98 12.09 -11.90
CA THR A 105 -1.03 10.66 -12.22
C THR A 105 -1.58 9.91 -11.02
N SER A 106 -2.67 9.15 -11.21
CA SER A 106 -3.20 8.22 -10.22
C SER A 106 -3.03 6.79 -10.74
N ASN A 107 -2.40 5.94 -9.91
CA ASN A 107 -2.22 4.52 -10.19
C ASN A 107 -2.95 3.73 -9.11
N ILE A 108 -4.08 3.11 -9.46
CA ILE A 108 -4.81 2.22 -8.57
C ILE A 108 -4.29 0.81 -8.85
N ILE A 109 -3.66 0.16 -7.85
CA ILE A 109 -3.28 -1.25 -7.93
C ILE A 109 -4.24 -2.02 -7.02
N GLU A 110 -5.21 -2.71 -7.62
CA GLU A 110 -6.11 -3.61 -6.90
C GLU A 110 -5.44 -4.97 -6.76
N LEU A 111 -5.31 -5.45 -5.51
CA LEU A 111 -4.72 -6.73 -5.18
C LEU A 111 -5.79 -7.64 -4.60
N ILE A 112 -6.23 -8.61 -5.39
CA ILE A 112 -7.25 -9.57 -4.99
C ILE A 112 -6.54 -10.83 -4.52
N LEU A 113 -6.57 -11.08 -3.21
CA LEU A 113 -6.13 -12.32 -2.60
C LEU A 113 -7.31 -13.31 -2.62
N LYS A 114 -7.12 -14.49 -3.19
CA LYS A 114 -8.08 -15.61 -3.17
C LYS A 114 -7.58 -16.76 -2.34
#